data_AF-A0A2S2PA60-F1
#
_entry.id   AF-A0A2S2PA60-F1
#
_cell.length_a   1.000
_cell.length_b   1.000
_cell.length_c   1.000
_cell.angle_alpha   90.00
_cell.angle_beta   90.00
_cell.angle_gamma   90.00
#
_symmetry.space_group_name_H-M   'P 1'
#
loop_
_entity.id
_entity.type
_entity.pdbx_description
1 polymer ?
#
loop_
_entity_poly.entity_id
_entity_poly.type
_entity_poly.pdbx_seq_one_letter_code
_entity_poly.pdbx_strand_id
1 'polypeptide(L)'
;KFPNPTPIDTAVGPIPYYLVADEAFMLLPNVMRPYPGRAKGNLPEDKAIFNYRLSRARRCIENTFGIMAAKWRIFRRPIIAGEKTVVAIVQATVVLHNYIKKYEKTQGIFMYCPPPQEDHNIPRTFEINGALEPIGPVGSNHYGIDAKEVREKLKFHLMNEG
;
A
#
# COMPACT_ATOMS: atom_id res chain seq x y z
N LYS A 1 12.80 -2.67 -13.46
CA LYS A 1 11.89 -2.48 -14.61
C LYS A 1 10.59 -3.24 -14.29
N PHE A 2 9.42 -2.62 -14.44
CA PHE A 2 8.15 -3.31 -14.21
C PHE A 2 7.92 -4.41 -15.27
N PRO A 3 7.19 -5.48 -14.95
CA PRO A 3 6.71 -6.42 -15.95
C PRO A 3 5.82 -5.72 -17.00
N ASN A 4 5.61 -6.38 -18.14
CA ASN A 4 4.70 -5.88 -19.17
C ASN A 4 3.26 -5.79 -18.62
N PRO A 5 2.44 -4.84 -19.10
CA PRO A 5 1.03 -4.72 -18.73
C PRO A 5 0.25 -6.01 -18.96
N THR A 6 -0.64 -6.32 -18.03
CA THR A 6 -1.49 -7.52 -18.08
C THR A 6 -2.96 -7.12 -18.00
N PRO A 7 -3.86 -7.79 -18.74
CA PRO A 7 -5.29 -7.57 -18.59
C PRO A 7 -5.75 -7.88 -17.17
N ILE A 8 -6.51 -6.98 -16.56
CA ILE A 8 -7.15 -7.24 -15.26
C ILE A 8 -8.48 -7.98 -15.47
N ASP A 9 -9.25 -7.57 -16.48
CA ASP A 9 -10.46 -8.24 -16.94
C ASP A 9 -10.63 -8.04 -18.47
N THR A 10 -11.70 -8.61 -19.02
CA THR A 10 -12.02 -8.50 -20.46
C THR A 10 -12.55 -7.12 -20.86
N ALA A 11 -13.02 -6.30 -19.92
CA ALA A 11 -13.67 -5.01 -20.18
C ALA A 11 -12.69 -3.84 -20.21
N VAL A 12 -11.64 -3.88 -19.38
CA VAL A 12 -10.71 -2.76 -19.16
C VAL A 12 -9.41 -2.92 -19.93
N GLY A 13 -9.07 -4.16 -20.31
CA GLY A 13 -7.85 -4.46 -21.06
C GLY A 13 -6.58 -4.35 -20.22
N PRO A 14 -5.40 -4.27 -20.87
CA PRO A 14 -4.11 -4.32 -20.17
C PRO A 14 -3.86 -3.07 -19.32
N ILE A 15 -3.47 -3.31 -18.06
CA ILE A 15 -3.06 -2.25 -17.13
C ILE A 15 -1.61 -2.53 -16.70
N PRO A 16 -0.75 -1.50 -16.63
CA PRO A 16 0.62 -1.65 -16.14
C PRO A 16 0.64 -2.01 -14.65
N TYR A 17 1.64 -2.76 -14.22
CA TYR A 17 1.93 -2.90 -12.80
C TYR A 17 2.30 -1.54 -12.19
N TYR A 18 1.75 -1.23 -11.03
CA TYR A 18 1.92 0.07 -10.39
C TYR A 18 2.23 -0.04 -8.89
N LEU A 19 2.89 0.99 -8.38
CA LEU A 19 3.07 1.22 -6.95
C LEU A 19 1.87 1.97 -6.40
N VAL A 20 1.47 1.60 -5.19
CA VAL A 20 0.47 2.35 -4.43
C VAL A 20 1.18 3.47 -3.69
N ALA A 21 0.81 4.72 -3.96
CA ALA A 21 1.45 5.90 -3.42
C ALA A 21 0.45 6.81 -2.70
N ASP A 22 0.98 7.70 -1.87
CA ASP A 22 0.22 8.76 -1.22
C ASP A 22 0.05 9.99 -2.13
N GLU A 23 -0.80 10.92 -1.70
CA GLU A 23 -1.09 12.18 -2.41
C GLU A 23 0.17 13.06 -2.60
N ALA A 24 1.21 12.85 -1.80
CA ALA A 24 2.51 13.51 -1.90
C ALA A 24 3.22 13.29 -3.24
N PHE A 25 3.00 12.12 -3.86
CA PHE A 25 3.74 11.68 -5.03
C PHE A 25 3.11 12.18 -6.33
N MET A 26 3.87 12.18 -7.41
CA MET A 26 3.33 12.44 -8.75
C MET A 26 2.54 11.23 -9.26
N LEU A 27 1.44 11.49 -9.98
CA LEU A 27 0.72 10.44 -10.70
C LEU A 27 1.52 10.03 -11.94
N LEU A 28 1.89 8.75 -12.04
CA LEU A 28 2.60 8.17 -13.18
C LEU A 28 1.88 6.90 -13.65
N PRO A 29 2.12 6.39 -14.87
CA PRO A 29 1.50 5.14 -15.33
C PRO A 29 1.74 3.95 -14.38
N ASN A 30 2.89 3.92 -13.70
CA ASN A 30 3.26 2.88 -12.74
C ASN A 30 3.22 3.36 -11.28
N VAL A 31 2.59 4.51 -10.98
CA VAL A 31 2.45 5.04 -9.61
C VAL A 31 1.05 5.60 -9.43
N MET A 32 0.20 4.90 -8.68
CA MET A 32 -1.17 5.30 -8.43
C MET A 32 -1.30 6.01 -7.09
N ARG A 33 -1.84 7.23 -7.13
CA ARG A 33 -2.15 8.05 -5.96
C ARG A 33 -3.64 8.37 -5.89
N PRO A 34 -4.18 8.72 -4.70
CA PRO A 34 -5.58 9.13 -4.60
C PRO A 34 -5.90 10.34 -5.47
N TYR A 35 -7.17 10.44 -5.87
CA TYR A 35 -7.72 11.68 -6.42
C TYR A 35 -7.59 12.79 -5.37
N PRO A 36 -7.06 13.96 -5.74
CA PRO A 36 -6.95 15.08 -4.83
C PRO A 36 -8.32 15.63 -4.46
N GLY A 37 -8.40 16.32 -3.33
CA GLY A 37 -9.61 17.06 -2.93
C GLY A 37 -10.44 16.44 -1.79
N ARG A 38 -9.90 15.47 -1.04
CA ARG A 38 -10.53 14.99 0.21
C ARG A 38 -10.84 16.14 1.19
N ALA A 39 -9.96 17.13 1.28
CA ALA A 39 -10.15 18.29 2.14
C ALA A 39 -11.29 19.25 1.68
N LYS A 40 -11.78 19.12 0.45
CA LYS A 40 -12.73 20.04 -0.17
C LYS A 40 -14.19 19.54 -0.17
N GLY A 41 -14.48 18.43 0.51
CA GLY A 41 -15.86 17.93 0.73
C GLY A 41 -16.62 17.41 -0.49
N ASN A 42 -16.17 17.69 -1.72
CA ASN A 42 -16.92 17.46 -2.96
C ASN A 42 -16.24 16.44 -3.89
N LEU A 43 -15.78 15.30 -3.36
CA LEU A 43 -15.23 14.23 -4.20
C LEU A 43 -16.37 13.37 -4.73
N PRO A 44 -16.55 13.24 -6.07
CA PRO A 44 -17.51 12.32 -6.66
C PRO A 44 -17.38 10.90 -6.09
N GLU A 45 -18.52 10.20 -5.99
CA GLU A 45 -18.61 8.88 -5.35
C GLU A 45 -17.62 7.87 -5.94
N ASP A 46 -17.48 7.85 -7.26
CA ASP A 46 -16.57 6.96 -7.97
C ASP A 46 -15.10 7.16 -7.57
N LYS A 47 -14.69 8.41 -7.42
CA LYS A 47 -13.36 8.78 -6.93
C LYS A 47 -13.19 8.52 -5.45
N ALA A 48 -14.26 8.65 -4.66
CA ALA A 48 -14.26 8.33 -3.23
C ALA A 48 -14.06 6.83 -2.99
N ILE A 49 -14.75 5.97 -3.74
CA ILE A 49 -14.59 4.51 -3.70
C ILE A 49 -13.18 4.11 -4.12
N PHE A 50 -12.65 4.66 -5.22
CA PHE A 50 -11.26 4.43 -5.61
C PHE A 50 -10.28 4.82 -4.51
N ASN A 51 -10.42 6.02 -3.94
CA ASN A 51 -9.57 6.49 -2.85
C ASN A 51 -9.67 5.59 -1.60
N TYR A 52 -10.85 5.06 -1.31
CA TYR A 52 -11.05 4.09 -0.23
C TYR A 52 -10.31 2.78 -0.49
N ARG A 53 -10.45 2.19 -1.69
CA ARG A 53 -9.76 0.95 -2.07
C ARG A 53 -8.24 1.10 -2.09
N LEU A 54 -7.75 2.22 -2.62
CA LEU A 54 -6.33 2.55 -2.59
C LEU A 54 -5.81 2.67 -1.14
N SER A 55 -6.60 3.29 -0.26
CA SER A 55 -6.28 3.37 1.18
C SER A 55 -6.31 2.00 1.88
N ARG A 56 -7.21 1.09 1.48
CA ARG A 56 -7.25 -0.29 1.97
C ARG A 56 -6.00 -1.07 1.57
N ALA A 57 -5.55 -0.91 0.32
CA ALA A 57 -4.30 -1.51 -0.16
C ALA A 57 -3.10 -0.98 0.64
N ARG A 58 -2.99 0.34 0.85
CA ARG A 58 -1.95 0.93 1.70
C ARG A 58 -1.98 0.40 3.13
N ARG A 59 -3.16 0.32 3.75
CA ARG A 59 -3.30 -0.19 5.11
C ARG A 59 -2.76 -1.62 5.24
N CYS A 60 -2.96 -2.48 4.24
CA CYS A 60 -2.39 -3.83 4.23
C CYS A 60 -0.84 -3.80 4.26
N ILE A 61 -0.26 -2.90 3.46
CA ILE A 61 1.20 -2.69 3.38
C ILE A 61 1.73 -2.15 4.72
N GLU A 62 1.12 -1.07 5.23
CA GLU A 62 1.47 -0.42 6.50
C GLU A 62 1.39 -1.39 7.68
N ASN A 63 0.30 -2.17 7.78
CA ASN A 63 0.15 -3.18 8.83
C ASN A 63 1.25 -4.25 8.76
N THR A 64 1.61 -4.69 7.54
CA THR A 64 2.67 -5.69 7.35
C THR A 64 4.02 -5.15 7.83
N PHE A 65 4.37 -3.91 7.46
CA PHE A 65 5.59 -3.26 7.95
C PHE A 65 5.56 -3.00 9.45
N GLY A 66 4.41 -2.62 10.01
CA GLY A 66 4.22 -2.44 11.46
C GLY A 66 4.51 -3.73 12.23
N ILE A 67 3.98 -4.87 11.75
CA ILE A 67 4.27 -6.19 12.35
C ILE A 67 5.75 -6.53 12.22
N MET A 68 6.34 -6.33 11.03
CA MET A 68 7.76 -6.58 10.82
C MET A 68 8.63 -5.73 11.75
N ALA A 69 8.35 -4.44 11.91
CA ALA A 69 9.09 -3.56 12.82
C ALA A 69 8.90 -3.93 14.30
N ALA A 70 7.70 -4.37 14.67
CA ALA A 70 7.40 -4.84 16.02
C ALA A 70 8.16 -6.12 16.35
N LYS A 71 8.22 -7.09 15.43
CA LYS A 71 8.85 -8.40 15.65
C LYS A 71 10.36 -8.40 15.44
N TRP A 72 10.87 -7.67 14.44
CA TRP A 72 12.29 -7.66 14.09
C TRP A 72 12.96 -6.37 14.57
N ARG A 73 13.78 -6.49 15.62
CA ARG A 73 14.46 -5.32 16.24
C ARG A 73 15.32 -4.52 15.27
N ILE A 74 15.81 -5.13 14.19
CA ILE A 74 16.63 -4.49 13.16
C ILE A 74 15.94 -3.30 12.48
N PHE A 75 14.60 -3.31 12.40
CA PHE A 75 13.81 -2.23 11.78
C PHE A 75 13.45 -1.09 12.75
N ARG A 76 13.78 -1.22 14.03
CA ARG A 76 13.44 -0.19 15.03
C ARG A 76 14.40 1.01 15.02
N ARG A 77 15.50 0.90 14.29
CA ARG A 77 16.52 1.95 14.13
C ARG A 77 17.02 1.96 12.68
N PRO A 78 17.62 3.06 12.22
CA PRO A 78 18.30 3.08 10.93
C PRO A 78 19.29 1.92 10.82
N ILE A 79 19.25 1.22 9.69
CA ILE A 79 20.14 0.09 9.44
C ILE A 79 21.50 0.64 8.99
N ILE A 80 22.50 0.52 9.86
CA ILE A 80 23.88 0.93 9.57
C ILE A 80 24.59 -0.22 8.87
N ALA A 81 24.43 -0.31 7.55
CA ALA A 81 25.08 -1.32 6.72
C ALA A 81 25.18 -0.86 5.26
N GLY A 82 26.00 -1.53 4.45
CA GLY A 82 26.05 -1.28 3.00
C GLY A 82 24.73 -1.69 2.31
N GLU A 83 24.43 -1.07 1.17
CA GLU A 83 23.18 -1.26 0.42
C GLU A 83 22.84 -2.75 0.18
N LYS A 84 23.82 -3.53 -0.30
CA LYS A 84 23.64 -4.97 -0.54
C LYS A 84 23.18 -5.72 0.72
N THR A 85 23.76 -5.37 1.87
CA THR A 85 23.40 -5.97 3.16
C THR A 85 22.01 -5.54 3.60
N VAL A 86 21.64 -4.28 3.41
CA VAL A 86 20.28 -3.78 3.69
C VAL A 86 19.25 -4.54 2.87
N VAL A 87 19.48 -4.70 1.57
CA VAL A 87 18.60 -5.49 0.68
C VAL A 87 18.47 -6.93 1.16
N ALA A 88 19.58 -7.57 1.52
CA ALA A 88 19.57 -8.94 2.04
C ALA A 88 18.80 -9.08 3.37
N ILE A 89 18.95 -8.11 4.29
CA ILE A 89 18.19 -8.07 5.55
C ILE A 89 16.68 -7.99 5.28
N VAL A 90 16.27 -7.08 4.40
CA VAL A 90 14.85 -6.93 4.02
C VAL A 90 14.32 -8.22 3.38
N GLN A 91 15.05 -8.83 2.45
CA GLN A 91 14.63 -10.09 1.83
C GLN A 91 14.53 -11.23 2.84
N ALA A 92 15.53 -11.40 3.70
CA ALA A 92 15.53 -12.45 4.73
C ALA A 92 14.35 -12.31 5.69
N THR A 93 14.08 -11.08 6.16
CA THR A 93 12.93 -10.83 7.05
C THR A 93 11.59 -11.06 6.37
N VAL A 94 11.43 -10.76 5.08
CA VAL A 94 10.21 -11.09 4.32
C VAL A 94 10.01 -12.60 4.22
N VAL A 95 11.08 -13.35 3.91
CA VAL A 95 11.02 -14.82 3.85
C VAL A 95 10.63 -15.40 5.22
N LEU A 96 11.26 -14.95 6.29
CA LEU A 96 10.95 -15.40 7.65
C LEU A 96 9.53 -15.01 8.09
N HIS A 97 9.08 -13.79 7.76
CA HIS A 97 7.71 -13.34 8.01
C HIS A 97 6.69 -14.28 7.36
N ASN A 98 6.90 -14.59 6.08
CA ASN A 98 6.01 -15.49 5.32
C ASN A 98 6.06 -16.93 5.86
N TYR A 99 7.25 -17.42 6.22
CA TYR A 99 7.43 -18.75 6.80
C TYR A 99 6.67 -18.88 8.12
N ILE A 100 6.84 -17.94 9.06
CA ILE A 100 6.18 -17.97 10.36
C ILE A 100 4.66 -17.86 10.20
N LYS A 101 4.16 -16.95 9.36
CA LYS A 101 2.72 -16.84 9.09
C LYS A 101 2.13 -18.13 8.51
N LYS A 102 2.85 -18.78 7.59
CA LYS A 102 2.41 -20.06 7.02
C LYS A 102 2.39 -21.15 8.08
N TYR A 103 3.45 -21.26 8.87
CA TYR A 103 3.56 -22.23 9.95
C TYR A 103 2.45 -22.06 11.00
N GLU A 104 2.29 -20.87 11.55
CA GLU A 104 1.26 -20.57 12.55
C GLU A 104 -0.16 -20.89 12.04
N LYS A 105 -0.46 -20.50 10.78
CA LYS A 105 -1.74 -20.83 10.14
C LYS A 105 -1.99 -22.34 10.07
N THR A 106 -0.96 -23.15 9.79
CA THR A 106 -1.11 -24.62 9.77
C THR A 106 -1.33 -25.23 11.16
N GLN A 107 -0.83 -24.56 12.20
CA GLN A 107 -0.98 -25.01 13.59
C GLN A 107 -2.21 -24.43 14.29
N GLY A 108 -2.98 -23.54 13.62
CA GLY A 108 -4.09 -22.82 14.25
C GLY A 108 -3.64 -21.80 15.30
N ILE A 109 -2.39 -21.35 15.24
CA ILE A 109 -1.79 -20.38 16.16
C ILE A 109 -1.82 -19.00 15.51
N PHE A 110 -1.89 -17.92 16.30
CA PHE A 110 -1.89 -16.53 15.81
C PHE A 110 -1.02 -15.61 16.69
N MET A 111 0.19 -16.04 17.07
CA MET A 111 1.04 -15.29 18.01
C MET A 111 1.94 -14.25 17.30
N TYR A 112 2.34 -14.55 16.06
CA TYR A 112 3.20 -13.68 15.28
C TYR A 112 2.43 -12.46 14.74
N CYS A 113 1.20 -12.69 14.29
CA CYS A 113 0.27 -11.64 13.88
C CYS A 113 -1.08 -11.92 14.55
N PRO A 114 -1.26 -11.52 15.82
CA PRO A 114 -2.54 -11.69 16.48
C PRO A 114 -3.62 -10.98 15.67
N PRO A 115 -4.83 -11.56 15.58
CA PRO A 115 -5.95 -10.87 14.98
C PRO A 115 -6.12 -9.53 15.69
N PRO A 116 -6.55 -8.47 14.97
CA PRO A 116 -6.94 -7.24 15.63
C PRO A 116 -7.92 -7.61 16.76
N GLN A 117 -7.59 -7.27 18.01
CA GLN A 117 -8.59 -7.36 19.08
C GLN A 117 -9.81 -6.57 18.62
N GLU A 118 -11.01 -7.11 18.84
CA GLU A 118 -12.28 -6.43 18.59
C GLU A 118 -12.47 -5.28 19.60
N ASP A 119 -11.51 -4.35 19.68
CA ASP A 119 -11.70 -3.12 20.38
C ASP A 119 -12.44 -2.18 19.44
N HIS A 120 -13.76 -2.16 19.59
CA HIS A 120 -14.68 -1.23 18.93
C HIS A 120 -14.35 0.26 19.18
N ASN A 121 -13.32 0.57 19.97
CA ASN A 121 -12.94 1.92 20.40
C ASN A 121 -11.50 2.32 20.07
N ILE A 122 -10.71 1.50 19.35
CA ILE A 122 -9.47 2.02 18.74
C ILE A 122 -9.91 2.81 17.50
N PRO A 123 -9.46 4.07 17.31
CA PRO A 123 -9.55 4.68 15.99
C PRO A 123 -9.08 3.66 14.94
N ARG A 124 -9.80 3.49 13.82
CA ARG A 124 -9.41 2.55 12.74
C ARG A 124 -8.06 2.88 12.06
N THR A 125 -7.37 3.87 12.59
CA THR A 125 -5.94 4.13 12.52
C THR A 125 -5.25 3.38 13.66
N PHE A 126 -4.40 2.40 13.31
CA PHE A 126 -3.20 2.21 14.13
C PHE A 126 -2.63 3.62 14.38
N GLU A 127 -2.57 4.06 15.64
CA GLU A 127 -1.72 5.20 15.98
C GLU A 127 -0.29 4.74 15.73
N ILE A 128 0.11 4.83 14.47
CA ILE A 128 1.50 4.83 14.08
C ILE A 128 2.03 6.17 14.58
N ASN A 129 2.31 6.26 15.88
CA ASN A 129 3.03 7.39 16.45
C ASN A 129 4.40 7.45 15.75
N GLY A 130 4.46 8.22 14.66
CA GLY A 130 5.68 8.70 14.02
C GLY A 130 6.39 7.79 13.00
N ALA A 131 5.84 6.67 12.52
CA ALA A 131 6.59 5.82 11.58
C ALA A 131 6.43 6.21 10.10
N LEU A 132 5.27 6.73 9.68
CA LEU A 132 5.02 7.18 8.30
C LEU A 132 4.08 8.39 8.31
N GLU A 133 4.64 9.58 8.52
CA GLU A 133 3.88 10.81 8.31
C GLU A 133 3.62 11.00 6.80
N PRO A 134 2.44 11.54 6.41
CA PRO A 134 2.18 11.91 5.04
C PRO A 134 3.27 12.85 4.55
N ILE A 135 3.95 12.46 3.47
CA ILE A 135 4.98 13.30 2.87
C ILE A 135 4.27 14.54 2.31
N GLY A 136 4.86 15.73 2.49
CA GLY A 136 4.34 16.95 1.86
C GLY A 136 4.37 16.85 0.33
N PRO A 137 3.71 17.76 -0.41
CA PRO A 137 3.70 17.71 -1.87
C PRO A 137 5.13 17.70 -2.45
N VAL A 138 5.51 16.64 -3.16
CA VAL A 138 6.82 16.51 -3.82
C VAL A 138 6.62 16.61 -5.34
N GLY A 139 6.78 17.82 -5.87
CA GLY A 139 6.77 18.08 -7.32
C GLY A 139 5.46 18.64 -7.87
N SER A 140 5.41 18.84 -9.19
CA SER A 140 4.26 19.42 -9.89
C SER A 140 3.10 18.42 -9.98
N ASN A 141 1.87 18.87 -9.73
CA ASN A 141 0.66 18.05 -9.93
C ASN A 141 0.29 17.81 -11.41
N HIS A 142 1.14 18.25 -12.37
CA HIS A 142 0.95 17.98 -13.79
C HIS A 142 1.36 16.54 -14.09
N TYR A 143 0.42 15.73 -14.58
CA TYR A 143 0.64 14.35 -14.99
C TYR A 143 0.25 14.19 -16.46
N GLY A 144 0.93 13.27 -17.16
CA GLY A 144 0.66 12.97 -18.56
C GLY A 144 -0.70 12.33 -18.77
N ILE A 145 -1.22 12.44 -20.00
CA ILE A 145 -2.52 11.86 -20.40
C ILE A 145 -2.56 10.35 -20.12
N ASP A 146 -1.47 9.63 -20.39
CA ASP A 146 -1.36 8.18 -20.15
C ASP A 146 -1.57 7.81 -18.68
N ALA A 147 -0.98 8.56 -17.75
CA ALA A 147 -1.12 8.32 -16.32
C ALA A 147 -2.57 8.55 -15.83
N LYS A 148 -3.25 9.52 -16.46
CA LYS A 148 -4.69 9.75 -16.24
C LYS A 148 -5.49 8.53 -16.67
N GLU A 149 -5.26 8.07 -17.89
CA GLU A 149 -6.02 6.99 -18.51
C GLU A 149 -5.90 5.70 -17.70
N VAL A 150 -4.68 5.35 -17.26
CA VAL A 150 -4.45 4.20 -16.40
C VAL A 150 -5.26 4.30 -15.09
N ARG A 151 -5.26 5.47 -14.44
CA ARG A 151 -6.02 5.66 -13.20
C ARG A 151 -7.53 5.59 -13.42
N GLU A 152 -8.04 6.12 -14.53
CA GLU A 152 -9.46 6.05 -14.86
C GLU A 152 -9.90 4.61 -15.19
N LYS A 153 -9.07 3.85 -15.91
CA LYS A 153 -9.27 2.40 -16.15
C LYS A 153 -9.33 1.61 -14.84
N LEU A 154 -8.37 1.85 -13.95
CA LEU A 154 -8.34 1.22 -12.62
C LEU A 154 -9.54 1.63 -11.77
N LYS A 155 -9.94 2.90 -11.81
CA LYS A 155 -11.15 3.37 -11.13
C LYS A 155 -12.37 2.60 -11.63
N PHE A 156 -12.55 2.50 -12.95
CA PHE A 156 -13.68 1.77 -13.53
C PHE A 156 -13.70 0.30 -13.09
N HIS A 157 -12.56 -0.40 -13.15
CA HIS A 157 -12.44 -1.77 -12.69
C HIS A 157 -12.82 -1.92 -11.21
N LEU A 158 -12.18 -1.14 -10.33
CA LEU A 158 -12.35 -1.20 -8.89
C LEU A 158 -13.75 -0.77 -8.42
N MET A 159 -14.50 -0.02 -9.23
CA MET A 159 -15.90 0.31 -8.94
C MET A 159 -16.84 -0.89 -9.09
N ASN A 160 -16.48 -1.84 -9.95
CA ASN A 160 -17.31 -2.99 -10.29
C ASN A 160 -16.96 -4.26 -9.51
N GLU A 161 -15.86 -4.24 -8.74
CA GLU A 161 -15.50 -5.35 -7.84
C GLU A 161 -16.31 -5.27 -6.54
N GLY A 162 -17.31 -6.13 -6.37
CA GLY A 162 -18.08 -6.30 -5.12
C GLY A 162 -17.26 -6.92 -4.00
#